data_AF-A0A6J6M7H9-F1
#
_entry.id   AF-A0A6J6M7H9-F1
#
_cell.length_a   1.000
_cell.length_b   1.000
_cell.length_c   1.000
_cell.angle_alpha   90.00
_cell.angle_beta   90.00
_cell.angle_gamma   90.00
#
_symmetry.space_group_name_H-M   'P 1'
#
loop_
_entity.id
_entity.type
_entity.pdbx_description
1 polymer ?
#
loop_
_entity_poly.entity_id
_entity_poly.type
_entity_poly.pdbx_seq_one_letter_code
_entity_poly.pdbx_strand_id
1 'polypeptide(L)' 'MLEEALGHLVRGIVDHPEDVNVSEKSQRRGTTLNVSVNPEDMGRVIGRGGRGVRIDFLDVAER' A
#
# COMPACT_ATOMS: atom_id res chain seq x y z
N MET A 1 4.68 -13.45 -5.38
CA MET A 1 4.23 -13.07 -6.75
C MET A 1 3.29 -11.87 -6.73
N LEU A 2 2.27 -11.84 -5.86
CA LEU A 2 1.32 -10.72 -5.81
C LEU A 2 1.88 -9.46 -5.12
N GLU A 3 2.70 -9.64 -4.07
CA GLU A 3 3.42 -8.55 -3.37
C GLU A 3 4.32 -7.76 -4.31
N GLU A 4 5.16 -8.45 -5.08
CA GLU A 4 6.08 -7.85 -6.06
C GLU A 4 5.32 -7.02 -7.11
N ALA A 5 4.26 -7.58 -7.68
CA ALA A 5 3.46 -6.89 -8.70
C ALA A 5 2.80 -5.62 -8.13
N LEU A 6 2.26 -5.70 -6.92
CA LEU A 6 1.67 -4.54 -6.24
C LEU A 6 2.74 -3.50 -5.89
N GLY A 7 3.90 -3.94 -5.40
CA GLY A 7 5.03 -3.07 -5.08
C GLY A 7 5.53 -2.31 -6.30
N HIS A 8 5.71 -2.98 -7.44
CA HIS A 8 6.09 -2.31 -8.69
C HIS A 8 5.06 -1.29 -9.16
N LEU A 9 3.77 -1.60 -9.00
CA LEU A 9 2.70 -0.68 -9.41
C LEU A 9 2.66 0.57 -8.53
N VAL A 10 2.76 0.41 -7.21
CA VAL A 10 2.75 1.53 -6.27
C VAL A 10 4.00 2.39 -6.42
N ARG A 11 5.18 1.77 -6.62
CA ARG A 11 6.45 2.48 -6.88
C ARG A 11 6.42 3.36 -8.13
N GLY A 12 5.60 3.02 -9.13
CA GLY A 12 5.43 3.85 -10.32
C GLY A 12 4.49 5.06 -10.13
N ILE A 13 3.75 5.10 -9.03
CA ILE A 13 2.76 6.15 -8.73
C ILE A 13 3.35 7.22 -7.79
N VAL A 14 4.14 6.78 -6.81
CA VAL A 14 4.69 7.63 -5.73
C VAL A 14 5.97 8.37 -6.14
N ASP A 15 6.29 9.46 -5.43
CA ASP A 15 7.55 10.18 -5.61
C ASP A 15 8.70 9.55 -4.79
N HIS A 16 8.40 8.82 -3.70
CA HIS A 16 9.38 8.08 -2.88
C HIS A 16 9.23 6.55 -3.05
N PRO A 17 9.72 5.95 -4.15
CA PRO A 17 9.59 4.51 -4.41
C PRO A 17 10.36 3.63 -3.42
N GLU A 18 11.42 4.15 -2.80
CA GLU A 18 12.21 3.48 -1.77
C GLU A 18 11.42 3.22 -0.48
N ASP A 19 10.45 4.07 -0.18
CA ASP A 19 9.62 4.01 1.02
C ASP A 19 8.37 3.12 0.81
N VAL A 20 8.28 2.42 -0.33
CA VAL A 20 7.20 1.47 -0.62
C VAL A 20 7.55 0.09 -0.09
N ASN A 21 6.81 -0.33 0.93
CA ASN A 21 6.90 -1.66 1.51
C ASN A 21 5.57 -2.41 1.35
N VAL A 22 5.64 -3.65 0.88
CA VAL A 22 4.47 -4.52 0.71
C VAL A 22 4.70 -5.78 1.53
N SER A 23 3.72 -6.13 2.37
CA SER A 23 3.77 -7.33 3.17
C SER A 23 2.49 -8.14 3.05
N GLU A 24 2.64 -9.46 2.94
CA GLU A 24 1.54 -10.40 2.99
C GLU A 24 1.27 -10.89 4.41
N LYS A 25 -0.01 -10.88 4.80
CA LYS A 25 -0.50 -11.47 6.05
C LYS A 25 -1.55 -12.53 5.75
N SER A 26 -1.19 -13.79 5.95
CA SER A 26 -2.13 -14.89 5.85
C SER A 26 -3.06 -14.91 7.07
N GLN A 27 -4.37 -14.88 6.84
CA GLN A 27 -5.41 -14.95 7.86
C GLN A 27 -6.34 -16.14 7.62
N ARG A 28 -7.12 -16.53 8.63
CA ARG A 28 -8.06 -17.66 8.58
C ARG A 28 -9.10 -17.58 7.44
N ARG A 29 -9.38 -16.38 6.91
CA ARG A 29 -10.36 -16.15 5.83
C ARG A 29 -9.73 -15.71 4.51
N GLY A 30 -8.40 -15.78 4.38
CA GLY A 30 -7.70 -15.41 3.16
C GLY A 30 -6.43 -14.62 3.44
N THR A 31 -5.88 -14.05 2.38
CA THR A 31 -4.62 -13.32 2.41
C THR A 31 -4.88 -11.83 2.31
N THR A 32 -4.28 -11.05 3.21
CA THR A 32 -4.31 -9.58 3.17
C THR A 32 -2.94 -9.08 2.74
N LEU A 33 -2.91 -8.10 1.85
CA LEU A 33 -1.70 -7.37 1.48
C LEU A 33 -1.72 -5.99 2.12
N ASN A 34 -0.71 -5.71 2.93
CA ASN A 34 -0.50 -4.40 3.52
C ASN A 34 0.53 -3.64 2.69
N VAL A 35 0.22 -2.38 2.40
CA VAL A 35 1.12 -1.47 1.67
C VAL A 35 1.38 -0.26 2.55
N SER A 36 2.65 -0.03 2.87
CA SER A 36 3.13 1.16 3.57
C SER A 36 3.89 2.03 2.56
N VAL A 37 3.61 3.32 2.58
CA VAL A 37 4.24 4.33 1.71
C VAL A 37 4.60 5.56 2.53
N ASN A 38 5.43 6.45 1.94
CA ASN A 38 5.73 7.74 2.53
C ASN A 38 4.43 8.56 2.76
N PRO A 39 4.29 9.27 3.91
CA PRO A 39 3.12 10.09 4.20
C PRO A 39 2.79 11.14 3.13
N GLU A 40 3.81 11.70 2.48
CA GLU A 40 3.66 12.71 1.41
C GLU A 40 3.05 12.09 0.14
N ASP A 41 3.25 10.80 -0.07
CA ASP A 41 2.73 10.04 -1.20
C ASP A 41 1.34 9.44 -0.95
N MET A 42 0.90 9.41 0.31
CA MET A 42 -0.38 8.81 0.71
C MET A 42 -1.57 9.43 -0.04
N GLY A 43 -1.58 10.77 -0.20
CA GLY A 43 -2.62 11.46 -0.95
C GLY A 43 -2.65 11.11 -2.45
N ARG A 44 -1.51 10.69 -3.00
CA ARG A 44 -1.37 10.27 -4.39
C ARG A 44 -1.87 8.84 -4.60
N VAL A 45 -1.57 7.94 -3.66
CA VAL A 45 -2.02 6.54 -3.67
C VAL A 45 -3.55 6.42 -3.49
N ILE A 46 -4.14 7.22 -2.61
CA ILE A 46 -5.60 7.21 -2.36
C ILE A 46 -6.36 7.97 -3.45
N GLY A 47 -5.72 8.96 -4.09
CA GLY A 47 -6.27 9.80 -5.14
C GLY A 47 -7.16 10.94 -4.62
N ARG A 48 -7.34 11.98 -5.45
CA ARG A 48 -8.02 13.27 -5.12
C ARG A 48 -9.54 13.22 -4.93
N GLY A 49 -10.20 12.07 -5.04
CA GLY A 49 -11.67 11.99 -5.12
C GLY A 49 -12.35 10.96 -4.22
N GLY A 50 -11.64 10.31 -3.30
CA GLY A 50 -12.20 9.23 -2.46
C GLY A 50 -12.69 8.00 -3.23
N ARG A 51 -12.55 7.99 -4.57
CA ARG A 51 -12.75 6.82 -5.43
C ARG A 51 -11.47 5.98 -5.41
N GLY A 52 -11.10 5.54 -4.21
CA GLY A 52 -9.84 4.85 -3.93
C GLY A 52 -10.12 3.44 -3.45
N VAL A 53 -9.35 2.50 -4.00
CA VAL A 53 -9.25 1.09 -3.61
C VAL A 53 -9.32 0.93 -2.09
N ARG A 54 -10.17 0.02 -1.60
CA ARG A 54 -10.22 -0.32 -0.17
C ARG A 54 -9.02 -1.21 0.15
N ILE A 55 -7.90 -0.57 0.49
CA ILE A 55 -6.74 -1.26 1.08
C ILE A 55 -7.03 -1.26 2.58
N ASP A 56 -7.24 -2.44 3.15
CA ASP A 56 -7.44 -2.59 4.59
C ASP A 56 -6.11 -2.26 5.28
N PHE A 57 -5.94 -1.00 5.68
CA PHE A 57 -4.78 -0.48 6.39
C PHE A 57 -4.71 -1.15 7.76
N LEU A 58 -3.87 -2.18 7.90
CA LEU A 58 -3.40 -2.65 9.19
C LEU A 58 -1.91 -2.31 9.22
N ASP A 59 -1.53 -1.41 10.13
CA ASP A 59 -0.19 -0.83 10.29
C ASP A 59 0.11 0.41 9.39
N VAL A 60 -0.66 1.48 9.58
CA VAL A 60 -0.03 2.81 9.53
C VAL A 60 0.78 2.88 10.82
N ALA A 61 2.06 2.53 10.69
CA ALA A 61 3.08 2.49 11.72
C ALA A 61 2.72 3.36 12.93
N GLU A 62 2.57 2.70 14.08
CA GLU A 62 2.35 3.23 15.43
C GLU A 62 2.99 4.61 15.72
N ARG A 63 2.36 5.68 15.20
CA ARG A 63 2.60 7.09 15.54
C ARG A 63 1.34 7.92 15.35
#